data_AF-A0A7W0ZYV8-F1
#
_entry.id   AF-A0A7W0ZYV8-F1
#
_cell.length_a   1.000
_cell.length_b   1.000
_cell.length_c   1.000
_cell.angle_alpha   90.00
_cell.angle_beta   90.00
_cell.angle_gamma   90.00
#
_symmetry.space_group_name_H-M   'P 1'
#
loop_
_entity.id
_entity.type
_entity.pdbx_description
1 polymer ?
#
loop_
_entity_poly.entity_id
_entity_poly.type
_entity_poly.pdbx_seq_one_letter_code
_entity_poly.pdbx_strand_id
1 'polypeptide(L)'
;MDETRGVASWAEAFEWLASIEGPIDELQYWGHGKWGQVHVGDEILGVRSLLRDHAHRPGLDLLKSKLAPGALVWFRTCETLGAAPGIAFGERLADFLGARVAGHTYVIGFHQSGLHGLEPGARADWDPTEGLLEGTPEAPERAKWSKPWAPHTITCLQGHVPGAWFA
;
A
#
# COMPACT_ATOMS: atom_id res chain seq x y z
N MET A 1 20.39 -0.65 9.23
CA MET A 1 20.52 -1.77 8.28
C MET A 1 19.09 -2.19 7.98
N ASP A 2 18.76 -2.44 6.72
CA ASP A 2 17.40 -2.78 6.34
C ASP A 2 17.08 -4.21 6.79
N GLU A 3 16.01 -4.38 7.56
CA GLU A 3 15.57 -5.69 8.05
C GLU A 3 14.49 -6.28 7.13
N THR A 4 14.52 -7.60 6.92
CA THR A 4 13.56 -8.29 6.06
C THR A 4 13.05 -9.58 6.69
N ARG A 5 11.74 -9.84 6.57
CA ARG A 5 11.10 -11.05 7.09
C ARG A 5 10.02 -11.53 6.13
N GLY A 6 10.07 -12.82 5.79
CA GLY A 6 8.93 -13.51 5.21
C GLY A 6 7.92 -13.86 6.31
N VAL A 7 6.63 -13.70 6.01
CA VAL A 7 5.53 -13.89 6.96
C VAL A 7 4.42 -14.70 6.32
N ALA A 8 3.69 -15.48 7.12
CA ALA A 8 2.58 -16.31 6.68
C ALA A 8 1.20 -15.74 7.06
N SER A 9 1.15 -14.70 7.91
CA SER A 9 -0.07 -13.99 8.30
C SER A 9 0.22 -12.52 8.64
N TRP A 10 -0.81 -11.69 8.74
CA TRP A 10 -0.68 -10.32 9.25
C TRP A 10 -0.32 -10.30 10.73
N ALA A 11 -0.80 -11.27 11.52
CA ALA A 11 -0.41 -11.39 12.92
C ALA A 11 1.11 -11.57 13.06
N GLU A 12 1.72 -12.47 12.28
CA GLU A 12 3.19 -12.66 12.28
C GLU A 12 3.90 -11.37 11.82
N ALA A 13 3.37 -10.68 10.81
CA ALA A 13 3.92 -9.41 10.35
C ALA A 13 3.94 -8.35 11.46
N PHE A 14 2.85 -8.18 12.18
CA PHE A 14 2.76 -7.20 13.27
C PHE A 14 3.65 -7.58 14.47
N GLU A 15 3.73 -8.86 14.81
CA GLU A 15 4.65 -9.35 15.86
C GLU A 15 6.11 -9.07 15.51
N TRP A 16 6.50 -9.31 14.26
CA TRP A 16 7.85 -8.99 13.79
C TRP A 16 8.11 -7.47 13.82
N LEU A 17 7.19 -6.66 13.30
CA LEU A 17 7.31 -5.19 13.34
C LEU A 17 7.38 -4.65 14.77
N ALA A 18 6.73 -5.30 15.72
CA ALA A 18 6.84 -4.97 17.15
C ALA A 18 8.25 -5.19 17.71
N SER A 19 8.94 -6.23 17.21
CA SER A 19 10.28 -6.60 17.65
C SER A 19 11.38 -5.67 17.13
N ILE A 20 11.11 -4.88 16.07
CA ILE A 20 12.07 -3.91 15.52
C ILE A 20 12.40 -2.84 16.56
N GLU A 21 13.69 -2.58 16.75
CA GLU A 21 14.17 -1.52 17.64
C GLU A 21 14.12 -0.15 16.96
N GLY A 22 13.67 0.86 17.71
CA GLY A 22 13.60 2.24 17.21
C GLY A 22 12.40 2.52 16.29
N PRO A 23 12.29 3.77 15.81
CA PRO A 23 11.24 4.17 14.89
C PRO A 23 11.51 3.66 13.46
N ILE A 24 10.43 3.38 12.72
CA ILE A 24 10.47 2.90 11.33
C ILE A 24 10.26 4.09 10.40
N ASP A 25 11.29 4.44 9.63
CA ASP A 25 11.22 5.50 8.60
C ASP A 25 10.53 5.02 7.32
N GLU A 26 10.71 3.75 6.97
CA GLU A 26 10.10 3.15 5.79
C GLU A 26 9.76 1.67 6.02
N LEU A 27 8.55 1.27 5.63
CA LEU A 27 8.10 -0.11 5.57
C LEU A 27 7.69 -0.43 4.14
N GLN A 28 8.37 -1.38 3.50
CA GLN A 28 7.94 -1.94 2.22
C GLN A 28 7.28 -3.30 2.42
N TYR A 29 6.08 -3.47 1.89
CA TYR A 29 5.42 -4.78 1.81
C TYR A 29 5.45 -5.32 0.38
N TRP A 30 6.01 -6.51 0.20
CA TRP A 30 6.10 -7.21 -1.08
C TRP A 30 5.20 -8.43 -1.06
N GLY A 31 4.22 -8.48 -1.95
CA GLY A 31 3.27 -9.60 -1.97
C GLY A 31 2.12 -9.36 -2.92
N HIS A 32 0.94 -9.87 -2.55
CA HIS A 32 -0.24 -9.77 -3.38
C HIS A 32 -1.16 -8.64 -2.92
N GLY A 33 -1.79 -8.00 -3.89
CA GLY A 33 -2.77 -6.95 -3.67
C GLY A 33 -3.84 -7.02 -4.74
N LYS A 34 -4.99 -6.40 -4.45
CA LYS A 34 -6.08 -6.23 -5.40
C LYS A 34 -7.04 -5.15 -4.91
N TRP A 35 -7.16 -4.02 -5.61
CA TRP A 35 -8.25 -3.05 -5.40
C TRP A 35 -8.53 -2.69 -3.92
N GLY A 36 -7.56 -2.10 -3.24
CA GLY A 36 -7.70 -1.72 -1.82
C GLY A 36 -7.53 -2.87 -0.83
N GLN A 37 -7.01 -4.00 -1.30
CA GLN A 37 -6.68 -5.18 -0.50
C GLN A 37 -5.19 -5.50 -0.62
N VAL A 38 -4.61 -5.93 0.49
CA VAL A 38 -3.24 -6.44 0.60
C VAL A 38 -3.31 -7.79 1.30
N HIS A 39 -2.76 -8.82 0.67
CA HIS A 39 -2.96 -10.21 1.07
C HIS A 39 -1.71 -10.82 1.67
N VAL A 40 -1.86 -11.57 2.76
CA VAL A 40 -0.87 -12.51 3.31
C VAL A 40 -1.60 -13.81 3.60
N GLY A 41 -1.26 -14.90 2.89
CA GLY A 41 -2.04 -16.13 2.96
C GLY A 41 -3.52 -15.90 2.64
N ASP A 42 -4.42 -16.36 3.51
CA ASP A 42 -5.87 -16.16 3.41
C ASP A 42 -6.36 -14.85 4.07
N GLU A 43 -5.45 -14.04 4.63
CA GLU A 43 -5.79 -12.83 5.36
C GLU A 43 -5.70 -11.58 4.49
N ILE A 44 -6.64 -10.66 4.70
CA ILE A 44 -6.77 -9.42 3.92
C ILE A 44 -6.63 -8.21 4.84
N LEU A 45 -5.63 -7.38 4.55
CA LEU A 45 -5.55 -6.01 5.04
C LEU A 45 -6.26 -5.09 4.04
N GLY A 46 -7.29 -4.38 4.49
CA GLY A 46 -8.03 -3.41 3.69
C GLY A 46 -8.76 -2.41 4.57
N VAL A 47 -9.70 -1.64 4.01
CA VAL A 47 -10.45 -0.61 4.79
C VAL A 47 -11.13 -1.19 6.03
N ARG A 48 -11.69 -2.41 5.94
CA ARG A 48 -12.34 -3.07 7.09
C ARG A 48 -11.36 -3.38 8.23
N SER A 49 -10.08 -3.54 7.92
CA SER A 49 -9.04 -3.81 8.91
C SER A 49 -8.78 -2.62 9.84
N LEU A 50 -9.19 -1.41 9.41
CA LEU A 50 -9.06 -0.19 10.19
C LEU A 50 -10.17 -0.02 11.23
N LEU A 51 -11.24 -0.84 11.18
CA LEU A 51 -12.32 -0.80 12.15
C LEU A 51 -11.81 -1.18 13.55
N ARG A 52 -12.39 -0.58 14.59
CA ARG A 52 -11.92 -0.74 15.98
C ARG A 52 -12.01 -2.17 16.51
N ASP A 53 -12.97 -2.94 16.01
CA ASP A 53 -13.27 -4.31 16.41
C ASP A 53 -12.60 -5.36 15.50
N HIS A 54 -11.79 -4.93 14.52
CA HIS A 54 -11.13 -5.86 13.61
C HIS A 54 -9.93 -6.55 14.27
N ALA A 55 -9.67 -7.80 13.92
CA ALA A 55 -8.55 -8.59 14.46
C ALA A 55 -7.17 -7.95 14.21
N HIS A 56 -6.99 -7.26 13.09
CA HIS A 56 -5.74 -6.54 12.75
C HIS A 56 -5.55 -5.26 13.56
N ARG A 57 -6.58 -4.76 14.26
CA ARG A 57 -6.55 -3.43 14.86
C ARG A 57 -5.41 -3.24 15.87
N PRO A 58 -5.13 -4.17 16.81
CA PRO A 58 -4.02 -4.02 17.74
C PRO A 58 -2.66 -3.94 17.04
N GLY A 59 -2.45 -4.74 15.99
CA GLY A 59 -1.23 -4.72 15.20
C GLY A 59 -1.04 -3.44 14.40
N LEU A 60 -2.13 -2.89 13.86
CA LEU A 60 -2.13 -1.60 13.16
C LEU A 60 -1.88 -0.41 14.09
N ASP A 61 -2.47 -0.41 15.29
CA ASP A 61 -2.20 0.61 16.31
C ASP A 61 -0.73 0.52 16.79
N LEU A 62 -0.19 -0.70 16.91
CA LEU A 62 1.22 -0.91 17.22
C LEU A 62 2.13 -0.39 16.11
N LEU A 63 1.86 -0.74 14.85
CA LEU A 63 2.62 -0.23 13.70
C LEU A 63 2.63 1.29 13.71
N LYS A 64 1.46 1.92 13.86
CA LYS A 64 1.33 3.38 13.98
C LYS A 64 2.26 3.96 15.06
N SER A 65 2.36 3.31 16.22
CA SER A 65 3.21 3.78 17.32
C SER A 65 4.71 3.68 17.04
N LYS A 66 5.11 2.83 16.08
CA LYS A 66 6.50 2.59 15.68
C LYS A 66 6.94 3.49 14.51
N LEU A 67 6.02 4.08 13.76
CA LEU A 67 6.36 4.89 12.60
C LEU A 67 7.03 6.21 13.02
N ALA A 68 8.14 6.54 12.36
CA ALA A 68 8.78 7.84 12.51
C ALA A 68 7.88 8.97 11.96
N PRO A 69 8.07 10.23 12.39
CA PRO A 69 7.43 11.37 11.73
C PRO A 69 7.78 11.41 10.24
N GLY A 70 6.76 11.43 9.38
CA GLY A 70 6.95 11.41 7.92
C GLY A 70 7.33 10.04 7.35
N ALA A 71 7.17 8.95 8.11
CA ALA A 71 7.45 7.60 7.63
C ALA A 71 6.62 7.25 6.38
N LEU A 72 7.12 6.26 5.62
CA LEU A 72 6.47 5.74 4.43
C LEU A 72 6.08 4.26 4.61
N VAL A 73 4.82 3.93 4.33
CA VAL A 73 4.36 2.55 4.14
C VAL A 73 4.08 2.31 2.66
N TRP A 74 4.90 1.51 2.00
CA TRP A 74 4.84 1.27 0.57
C TRP A 74 4.45 -0.17 0.25
N PHE A 75 3.29 -0.33 -0.38
CA PHE A 75 2.83 -1.59 -0.92
C PHE A 75 3.37 -1.82 -2.33
N ARG A 76 4.33 -2.73 -2.43
CA ARG A 76 4.86 -3.29 -3.69
C ARG A 76 3.98 -4.45 -4.11
N THR A 77 2.71 -4.14 -4.35
CA THR A 77 1.66 -5.10 -4.67
C THR A 77 0.85 -4.65 -5.88
N CYS A 78 0.19 -5.61 -6.53
CA CYS A 78 -0.65 -5.39 -7.71
C CYS A 78 -1.89 -4.53 -7.36
N GLU A 79 -2.09 -3.44 -8.12
CA GLU A 79 -3.28 -2.55 -8.14
C GLU A 79 -3.93 -2.18 -6.79
N THR A 80 -3.19 -2.18 -5.69
CA THR A 80 -3.74 -1.91 -4.35
C THR A 80 -4.31 -0.50 -4.23
N LEU A 81 -3.79 0.48 -4.96
CA LEU A 81 -4.28 1.87 -4.99
C LEU A 81 -5.11 2.19 -6.24
N GLY A 82 -5.36 1.20 -7.09
CA GLY A 82 -6.21 1.37 -8.27
C GLY A 82 -7.68 1.44 -7.93
N ALA A 83 -8.45 2.12 -8.77
CA ALA A 83 -9.91 2.26 -8.67
C ALA A 83 -10.40 2.87 -7.34
N ALA A 84 -11.72 3.07 -7.21
CA ALA A 84 -12.29 3.73 -6.04
C ALA A 84 -12.02 2.97 -4.72
N PRO A 85 -12.09 1.61 -4.66
CA PRO A 85 -11.72 0.87 -3.46
C PRO A 85 -10.25 1.04 -3.04
N GLY A 86 -9.33 1.08 -4.01
CA GLY A 86 -7.90 1.26 -3.74
C GLY A 86 -7.55 2.66 -3.27
N ILE A 87 -8.13 3.67 -3.91
CA ILE A 87 -8.04 5.08 -3.46
C ILE A 87 -8.56 5.20 -2.02
N ALA A 88 -9.77 4.70 -1.75
CA ALA A 88 -10.37 4.79 -0.43
C ALA A 88 -9.54 4.04 0.65
N PHE A 89 -8.89 2.94 0.29
CA PHE A 89 -7.97 2.25 1.18
C PHE A 89 -6.73 3.09 1.48
N GLY A 90 -6.06 3.61 0.44
CA GLY A 90 -4.87 4.44 0.58
C GLY A 90 -5.10 5.66 1.46
N GLU A 91 -6.14 6.44 1.16
CA GLU A 91 -6.48 7.65 1.92
C GLU A 91 -6.74 7.35 3.39
N ARG A 92 -7.59 6.35 3.66
CA ARG A 92 -7.95 5.99 5.04
C ARG A 92 -6.78 5.40 5.81
N LEU A 93 -5.90 4.66 5.13
CA LEU A 93 -4.72 4.09 5.78
C LEU A 93 -3.70 5.19 6.11
N ALA A 94 -3.46 6.14 5.20
CA ALA A 94 -2.59 7.28 5.45
C ALA A 94 -3.10 8.12 6.63
N ASP A 95 -4.41 8.43 6.64
CA ASP A 95 -5.09 9.12 7.75
C ASP A 95 -4.97 8.34 9.06
N PHE A 96 -5.21 7.02 9.00
CA PHE A 96 -5.16 6.16 10.17
C PHE A 96 -3.74 6.12 10.78
N LEU A 97 -2.73 5.87 9.96
CA LEU A 97 -1.34 5.74 10.40
C LEU A 97 -0.73 7.10 10.77
N GLY A 98 -1.20 8.20 10.17
CA GLY A 98 -0.49 9.48 10.25
C GLY A 98 0.87 9.43 9.53
N ALA A 99 0.97 8.58 8.50
CA ALA A 99 2.17 8.34 7.72
C ALA A 99 1.84 8.32 6.23
N ARG A 100 2.87 8.51 5.40
CA ARG A 100 2.74 8.44 3.94
C ARG A 100 2.43 7.01 3.52
N VAL A 101 1.55 6.85 2.54
CA VAL A 101 1.23 5.54 1.94
C VAL A 101 1.52 5.59 0.45
N ALA A 102 2.14 4.55 -0.09
CA ALA A 102 2.37 4.44 -1.53
C ALA A 102 2.07 3.05 -2.07
N GLY A 103 1.85 2.96 -3.38
CA GLY A 103 1.66 1.71 -4.10
C GLY A 103 1.06 1.95 -5.48
N HIS A 104 0.53 0.90 -6.09
CA HIS A 104 0.36 0.85 -7.55
C HIS A 104 -1.11 0.75 -7.99
N THR A 105 -1.42 1.27 -9.18
CA THR A 105 -2.74 1.13 -9.85
C THR A 105 -2.77 0.02 -10.91
N TYR A 106 -1.61 -0.56 -11.28
CA TYR A 106 -1.46 -1.60 -12.30
C TYR A 106 -1.06 -2.96 -11.69
N VAL A 107 -1.22 -4.04 -12.46
CA VAL A 107 -0.54 -5.32 -12.17
C VAL A 107 0.96 -5.10 -12.35
N ILE A 108 1.76 -5.36 -11.31
CA ILE A 108 3.20 -5.08 -11.30
C ILE A 108 4.05 -6.34 -11.50
N GLY A 109 5.26 -6.13 -12.01
CA GLY A 109 6.29 -7.15 -12.18
C GLY A 109 7.67 -6.50 -12.16
N PHE A 110 8.49 -6.74 -13.19
CA PHE A 110 9.75 -5.99 -13.34
C PHE A 110 9.51 -4.49 -13.45
N HIS A 111 8.50 -4.08 -14.21
CA HIS A 111 7.97 -2.71 -14.19
C HIS A 111 6.85 -2.62 -13.17
N GLN A 112 6.81 -1.53 -12.43
CA GLN A 112 5.79 -1.23 -11.42
C GLN A 112 5.19 0.14 -11.78
N SER A 113 4.09 0.12 -12.53
CA SER A 113 3.43 1.31 -13.08
C SER A 113 2.35 1.85 -12.14
N GLY A 114 1.97 3.11 -12.37
CA GLY A 114 0.95 3.81 -11.60
C GLY A 114 1.30 3.91 -10.12
N LEU A 115 2.58 4.15 -9.81
CA LEU A 115 3.01 4.41 -8.44
C LEU A 115 2.50 5.79 -8.01
N HIS A 116 1.65 5.81 -7.00
CA HIS A 116 1.18 7.03 -6.36
C HIS A 116 1.45 6.98 -4.87
N GLY A 117 1.63 8.16 -4.29
CA GLY A 117 1.77 8.39 -2.87
C GLY A 117 0.65 9.27 -2.33
N LEU A 118 0.30 9.07 -1.06
CA LEU A 118 -0.63 9.90 -0.31
C LEU A 118 0.01 10.35 0.99
N GLU A 119 -0.03 11.65 1.25
CA GLU A 119 0.19 12.21 2.58
C GLU A 119 -1.05 12.00 3.49
N PRO A 120 -0.89 11.98 4.82
CA PRO A 120 -2.02 12.02 5.74
C PRO A 120 -2.87 13.28 5.51
N GLY A 121 -4.18 13.10 5.41
CA GLY A 121 -5.16 14.16 5.13
C GLY A 121 -5.33 14.50 3.66
N ALA A 122 -4.46 14.00 2.78
CA ALA A 122 -4.57 14.24 1.35
C ALA A 122 -5.72 13.44 0.71
N ARG A 123 -6.03 13.79 -0.53
CA ARG A 123 -6.96 13.07 -1.38
C ARG A 123 -6.27 12.71 -2.68
N ALA A 124 -6.59 11.52 -3.19
CA ALA A 124 -6.03 11.08 -4.46
C ALA A 124 -6.41 12.04 -5.58
N ASP A 125 -5.43 12.39 -6.41
CA ASP A 125 -5.58 13.26 -7.57
C ASP A 125 -5.51 12.50 -8.91
N TRP A 126 -5.19 11.19 -8.86
CA TRP A 126 -5.17 10.34 -10.04
C TRP A 126 -6.57 9.86 -10.45
N ASP A 127 -6.70 9.54 -11.74
CA ASP A 127 -7.95 9.06 -12.32
C ASP A 127 -8.33 7.69 -11.75
N PRO A 128 -9.56 7.49 -11.21
CA PRO A 128 -10.03 6.19 -10.74
C PRO A 128 -10.08 5.10 -11.82
N THR A 129 -9.98 5.44 -13.10
CA THR A 129 -9.87 4.50 -14.23
C THR A 129 -8.41 4.18 -14.59
N GLU A 130 -7.43 4.82 -13.96
CA GLU A 130 -6.02 4.50 -14.16
C GLU A 130 -5.75 3.04 -13.76
N GLY A 131 -5.02 2.32 -14.60
CA GLY A 131 -4.75 0.90 -14.38
C GLY A 131 -5.96 -0.03 -14.56
N LEU A 132 -7.20 0.47 -14.68
CA LEU A 132 -8.39 -0.35 -14.89
C LEU A 132 -8.46 -0.86 -16.35
N LEU A 133 -8.69 -2.16 -16.52
CA LEU A 133 -8.92 -2.82 -17.82
C LEU A 133 -10.38 -3.21 -18.02
N GLU A 134 -11.04 -3.73 -16.98
CA GLU A 134 -12.42 -4.22 -17.02
C GLU A 134 -13.13 -3.94 -15.68
N GLY A 135 -14.44 -3.70 -15.74
CA GLY A 135 -15.25 -3.24 -14.62
C GLY A 135 -15.46 -1.73 -14.61
N THR A 136 -15.93 -1.19 -13.48
CA THR A 136 -16.03 0.27 -13.25
C THR A 136 -15.08 0.68 -12.12
N PRO A 137 -14.80 1.98 -11.92
CA PRO A 137 -14.03 2.42 -10.76
C PRO A 137 -14.59 1.94 -9.42
N GLU A 138 -15.92 1.82 -9.28
CA GLU A 138 -16.58 1.38 -8.05
C GLU A 138 -16.60 -0.14 -7.90
N ALA A 139 -16.62 -0.86 -9.02
CA ALA A 139 -16.64 -2.32 -9.10
C ALA A 139 -15.56 -2.82 -10.08
N PRO A 140 -14.28 -2.70 -9.74
CA PRO A 140 -13.19 -3.05 -10.66
C PRO A 140 -13.00 -4.56 -10.74
N GLU A 141 -12.79 -5.08 -11.94
CA GLU A 141 -12.69 -6.53 -12.18
C GLU A 141 -11.25 -6.93 -12.52
N ARG A 142 -10.64 -6.24 -13.50
CA ARG A 142 -9.28 -6.55 -13.99
C ARG A 142 -8.44 -5.31 -14.22
N ALA A 143 -7.16 -5.41 -13.86
CA ALA A 143 -6.17 -4.37 -14.06
C ALA A 143 -5.36 -4.59 -15.35
N LYS A 144 -4.81 -3.49 -15.87
CA LYS A 144 -3.81 -3.45 -16.92
C LYS A 144 -2.46 -3.91 -16.35
N TRP A 145 -1.66 -4.61 -17.16
CA TRP A 145 -0.27 -4.90 -16.83
C TRP A 145 0.61 -3.66 -16.93
N SER A 146 1.57 -3.54 -16.02
CA SER A 146 2.59 -2.49 -16.01
C SER A 146 3.42 -2.50 -17.31
N LYS A 147 3.82 -1.29 -17.74
CA LYS A 147 4.60 -1.04 -18.96
C LYS A 147 5.59 0.09 -18.70
N PRO A 148 6.78 0.09 -19.31
CA PRO A 148 7.80 1.13 -19.06
C PRO A 148 7.32 2.56 -19.38
N TRP A 149 6.30 2.71 -20.22
CA TRP A 149 5.72 3.99 -20.63
C TRP A 149 4.36 4.28 -20.00
N ALA A 150 3.88 3.46 -19.07
CA ALA A 150 2.69 3.78 -18.29
C ALA A 150 3.00 4.88 -17.25
N PRO A 151 1.99 5.58 -16.71
CA PRO A 151 2.18 6.63 -15.71
C PRO A 151 3.03 6.17 -14.54
N HIS A 152 3.85 7.07 -14.00
CA HIS A 152 4.63 6.88 -12.76
C HIS A 152 5.27 5.49 -12.65
N THR A 153 5.96 5.07 -13.72
CA THR A 153 6.55 3.73 -13.79
C THR A 153 7.96 3.74 -13.23
N ILE A 154 8.21 2.82 -12.32
CA ILE A 154 9.55 2.44 -11.83
C ILE A 154 9.85 0.98 -12.18
N THR A 155 11.05 0.52 -11.86
CA THR A 155 11.35 -0.93 -11.84
C THR A 155 11.33 -1.46 -10.41
N CYS A 156 11.26 -2.79 -10.25
CA CYS A 156 11.39 -3.44 -8.95
C CYS A 156 12.75 -3.20 -8.27
N LEU A 157 13.74 -2.65 -8.97
CA LEU A 157 15.06 -2.30 -8.43
C LEU A 157 15.10 -0.88 -7.83
N GLN A 158 14.08 -0.06 -8.09
CA GLN A 158 14.02 1.30 -7.61
C GLN A 158 13.66 1.31 -6.12
N GLY A 159 14.57 1.80 -5.27
CA GLY A 159 14.42 1.77 -3.81
C GLY A 159 13.64 2.93 -3.19
N HIS A 160 13.19 3.92 -3.95
CA HIS A 160 12.48 5.10 -3.40
C HIS A 160 11.30 5.53 -4.26
N VAL A 161 10.29 6.12 -3.62
CA VAL A 161 9.17 6.82 -4.27
C VAL A 161 9.58 8.27 -4.54
N PRO A 162 9.52 8.77 -5.79
CA PRO A 162 9.76 10.17 -6.08
C PRO A 162 8.82 11.09 -5.29
N GLY A 163 9.38 12.09 -4.59
CA GLY A 163 8.60 12.98 -3.73
C GLY A 163 7.50 13.75 -4.46
N ALA A 164 7.67 14.03 -5.75
CA ALA A 164 6.67 14.72 -6.58
C ALA A 164 5.44 13.85 -6.91
N TRP A 165 5.40 12.58 -6.50
CA TRP A 165 4.28 11.65 -6.75
C TRP A 165 3.40 11.45 -5.51
N PHE A 166 3.60 12.25 -4.45
CA PHE A 166 2.70 12.32 -3.31
C PHE A 166 1.69 13.46 -3.52
N ALA A 167 0.41 13.15 -3.30
CA ALA A 167 -0.66 14.12 -3.19
C ALA A 167 -0.80 14.65 -1.75
#